data_AF-A0A937M3F9-F1
#
_entry.id   AF-A0A937M3F9-F1
#
_cell.length_a   1.000
_cell.length_b   1.000
_cell.length_c   1.000
_cell.angle_alpha   90.00
_cell.angle_beta   90.00
_cell.angle_gamma   90.00
#
_symmetry.space_group_name_H-M   'P 1'
#
loop_
_entity.id
_entity.type
_entity.pdbx_description
1 polymer ?
#
loop_
_entity_poly.entity_id
_entity_poly.type
_entity_poly.pdbx_seq_one_letter_code
_entity_poly.pdbx_strand_id
1 'polypeptide(L)'
;MSLSEDTRYCPKCDNALDLQHDGSTITVDIAHDGERVSEALRKMQSEIDLAHKAAAMCIRLIVGSGLIRDEVVLALRDLKFRGDIKDFDLESGNRGAVLVRLKD
;
A
#
# COMPACT_ATOMS: atom_id res chain seq x y z
N MET A 1 -7.29 19.82 17.11
CA MET A 1 -7.02 18.90 18.24
C MET A 1 -5.73 18.19 17.91
N SER A 2 -4.65 18.57 18.58
CA SER A 2 -3.32 17.98 18.37
C SER A 2 -3.20 16.77 19.28
N LEU A 3 -3.15 15.57 18.72
CA LEU A 3 -2.84 14.36 19.49
C LEU A 3 -1.36 14.43 19.89
N SER A 4 -1.05 14.24 21.17
CA SER A 4 0.32 14.14 21.68
C SER A 4 1.01 12.91 21.10
N GLU A 5 2.32 13.02 20.81
CA GLU A 5 3.16 11.97 20.19
C GLU A 5 3.19 10.62 20.96
N ASP A 6 2.68 10.56 22.19
CA ASP A 6 2.63 9.35 23.04
C ASP A 6 1.25 8.62 23.02
N THR A 7 0.30 9.11 22.23
CA THR A 7 -1.07 8.59 22.27
C THR A 7 -1.16 7.29 21.45
N ARG A 8 -1.01 6.14 22.12
CA ARG A 8 -1.19 4.81 21.50
C ARG A 8 -2.66 4.40 21.35
N TYR A 9 -3.57 5.04 22.07
CA TYR A 9 -4.99 4.70 22.10
C TYR A 9 -5.86 5.94 21.88
N CYS A 10 -6.92 5.80 21.09
CA CYS A 10 -7.84 6.88 20.77
C CYS A 10 -8.57 7.35 22.05
N PRO A 11 -8.46 8.62 22.46
CA PRO A 11 -9.07 9.12 23.70
C PRO A 11 -10.61 9.20 23.65
N LYS A 12 -11.24 8.84 22.52
CA LYS A 12 -12.70 8.84 22.33
C LYS A 12 -13.33 7.46 22.41
N CYS A 13 -12.60 6.40 22.04
CA CYS A 13 -13.14 5.05 21.96
C CYS A 13 -12.18 3.98 22.49
N ASP A 14 -11.06 4.39 23.07
CA ASP A 14 -10.00 3.54 23.66
C ASP A 14 -9.37 2.53 22.70
N ASN A 15 -9.62 2.66 21.40
CA ASN A 15 -9.10 1.76 20.39
C ASN A 15 -7.63 2.08 20.08
N ALA A 16 -6.81 1.06 19.81
CA ALA A 16 -5.40 1.26 19.48
C ALA A 16 -5.29 2.03 18.14
N LEU A 17 -4.57 3.16 18.12
CA LEU A 17 -4.49 4.04 16.95
C LEU A 17 -3.65 3.42 15.83
N ASP A 18 -2.71 2.55 16.19
CA ASP A 18 -1.92 1.72 15.30
C ASP A 18 -2.72 0.59 14.63
N LEU A 19 -3.94 0.34 15.09
CA LEU A 19 -4.89 -0.62 14.54
C LEU A 19 -6.05 0.04 13.77
N GLN A 20 -5.96 1.35 13.52
CA GLN A 20 -7.01 2.13 12.87
C GLN A 20 -6.55 2.59 11.50
N HIS A 21 -7.34 2.28 10.47
CA HIS A 21 -7.25 2.95 9.18
C HIS A 21 -8.30 4.07 9.06
N ASP A 22 -8.00 5.10 8.26
CA ASP A 22 -8.92 6.19 7.96
C ASP A 22 -9.97 5.84 6.87
N GLY A 23 -9.87 4.63 6.31
CA GLY A 23 -10.77 4.12 5.26
C GLY A 23 -10.44 4.62 3.85
N SER A 24 -9.34 5.37 3.69
CA SER A 24 -8.93 5.92 2.40
C SER A 24 -8.28 4.88 1.50
N THR A 25 -8.33 5.15 0.20
CA THR A 25 -7.55 4.43 -0.82
C THR A 25 -6.64 5.43 -1.51
N ILE A 26 -5.33 5.27 -1.34
CA ILE A 26 -4.32 6.11 -2.00
C ILE A 26 -4.06 5.51 -3.39
N THR A 27 -4.08 6.30 -4.46
CA THR A 27 -3.72 5.80 -5.81
C THR A 27 -2.38 6.40 -6.23
N VAL A 28 -1.44 5.57 -6.66
CA VAL A 28 -0.09 5.99 -7.05
C VAL A 28 0.35 5.30 -8.33
N ASP A 29 1.02 6.05 -9.19
CA ASP A 29 1.68 5.52 -10.38
C ASP A 29 3.14 5.17 -10.06
N ILE A 30 3.53 3.92 -10.34
CA ILE A 30 4.89 3.41 -10.10
C ILE A 30 5.55 2.91 -11.39
N ALA A 31 4.89 3.02 -12.54
CA ALA A 31 5.36 2.49 -13.82
C ALA A 31 5.19 3.54 -14.93
N HIS A 32 6.11 4.50 -14.96
CA HIS A 32 6.15 5.52 -16.01
C HIS A 32 7.01 5.07 -17.21
N ASP A 33 6.88 5.76 -18.34
CA ASP A 33 7.64 5.44 -19.56
C ASP A 33 9.18 5.49 -19.30
N GLY A 34 9.87 4.42 -19.68
CA GLY A 34 11.30 4.23 -19.45
C GLY A 34 11.72 3.83 -18.03
N GLU A 35 10.77 3.65 -17.10
CA GLU A 35 11.07 3.29 -15.72
C GLU A 35 11.59 1.85 -15.61
N ARG A 36 12.68 1.65 -14.85
CA ARG A 36 13.26 0.32 -14.66
C ARG A 36 12.50 -0.44 -13.58
N VAL A 37 12.43 -1.76 -13.70
CA VAL A 37 11.81 -2.67 -12.70
C VAL A 37 12.26 -2.36 -11.27
N SER A 38 13.58 -2.20 -11.06
CA SER A 38 14.14 -1.90 -9.73
C SER A 38 13.66 -0.57 -9.15
N GLU A 39 13.42 0.43 -10.01
CA GLU A 39 12.93 1.75 -9.59
C GLU A 39 11.45 1.67 -9.21
N ALA A 40 10.64 0.98 -10.03
CA ALA A 40 9.24 0.73 -9.75
C ALA A 40 9.04 -0.03 -8.42
N LEU A 41 9.85 -1.07 -8.16
CA LEU A 41 9.79 -1.81 -6.89
C LEU A 41 10.19 -0.95 -5.70
N ARG A 42 11.19 -0.08 -5.84
CA ARG A 42 11.59 0.85 -4.77
C ARG A 42 10.49 1.87 -4.48
N LYS A 43 9.85 2.41 -5.52
CA LYS A 43 8.69 3.31 -5.37
C LYS A 43 7.55 2.58 -4.68
N MET A 44 7.19 1.39 -5.15
CA MET A 44 6.16 0.56 -4.54
C MET A 44 6.35 0.41 -3.03
N GLN A 45 7.55 0.01 -2.58
CA GLN A 45 7.82 -0.14 -1.15
C GLN A 45 7.68 1.20 -0.41
N SER A 46 8.23 2.27 -0.98
CA SER A 46 8.17 3.60 -0.36
C SER A 46 6.72 4.09 -0.20
N GLU A 47 5.88 3.86 -1.22
CA GLU A 47 4.47 4.26 -1.20
C GLU A 47 3.63 3.40 -0.25
N ILE A 48 3.92 2.10 -0.12
CA ILE A 48 3.29 1.25 0.89
C ILE A 48 3.67 1.73 2.30
N ASP A 49 4.94 2.07 2.53
CA ASP A 49 5.40 2.57 3.83
C ASP A 49 4.75 3.93 4.17
N LEU A 50 4.58 4.80 3.19
CA LEU A 50 3.87 6.07 3.36
C LEU A 50 2.38 5.86 3.62
N ALA A 51 1.74 4.93 2.92
CA ALA A 51 0.33 4.61 3.10
C ALA A 51 0.05 4.02 4.49
N HIS A 52 0.94 3.17 5.02
CA HIS A 52 0.86 2.73 6.42
C HIS A 52 0.96 3.89 7.42
N LYS A 53 1.93 4.81 7.22
CA LYS A 53 2.07 6.00 8.08
C LYS A 53 0.87 6.93 8.01
N ALA A 54 0.20 6.98 6.86
CA ALA A 54 -1.03 7.73 6.66
C ALA A 54 -2.28 7.02 7.20
N ALA A 55 -2.14 5.83 7.78
CA ALA A 55 -3.26 4.98 8.21
C ALA A 55 -4.26 4.70 7.06
N ALA A 56 -3.78 4.59 5.82
CA ALA A 56 -4.66 4.27 4.69
C ALA A 56 -5.13 2.81 4.77
N MET A 57 -6.37 2.55 4.35
CA MET A 57 -6.90 1.19 4.31
C MET A 57 -6.35 0.42 3.10
N CYS A 58 -6.21 1.11 1.98
CA CYS A 58 -5.78 0.53 0.72
C CYS A 58 -4.80 1.45 -0.01
N ILE A 59 -3.95 0.85 -0.84
CA ILE A 59 -3.19 1.55 -1.86
C ILE A 59 -3.42 0.88 -3.23
N ARG A 60 -3.72 1.69 -4.23
CA ARG A 60 -3.92 1.28 -5.62
C ARG A 60 -2.71 1.68 -6.44
N LEU A 61 -1.95 0.69 -6.88
CA LEU A 61 -0.70 0.87 -7.62
C LEU A 61 -0.96 0.76 -9.12
N ILE A 62 -0.60 1.78 -9.90
CA ILE A 62 -0.54 1.69 -11.36
C ILE A 62 0.82 1.12 -11.75
N VAL A 63 0.81 -0.09 -12.30
CA VAL A 63 2.00 -0.88 -12.64
C VAL A 63 2.20 -1.04 -14.14
N GLY A 64 1.26 -0.53 -14.95
CA GLY A 64 1.28 -0.68 -16.38
C GLY A 64 1.18 -2.14 -16.82
N SER A 65 2.00 -2.57 -17.78
CA SER A 65 1.98 -3.94 -18.28
C SER A 65 3.39 -4.49 -18.46
N GLY A 66 3.50 -5.81 -18.67
CA GLY A 66 4.79 -6.48 -18.87
C GLY A 66 5.58 -6.68 -17.58
N LEU A 67 6.91 -6.56 -17.67
CA LEU A 67 7.85 -6.99 -16.62
C LEU A 67 7.62 -6.31 -15.27
N ILE A 68 7.35 -5.00 -15.24
CA ILE A 68 7.11 -4.28 -13.98
C ILE A 68 5.92 -4.87 -13.24
N ARG A 69 4.80 -5.10 -13.93
CA ARG A 69 3.61 -5.73 -13.33
C ARG A 69 3.95 -7.11 -12.77
N ASP A 70 4.64 -7.93 -13.54
CA ASP A 70 4.89 -9.32 -13.15
C ASP A 70 5.81 -9.37 -11.92
N GLU A 71 6.82 -8.51 -11.85
CA GLU A 71 7.72 -8.37 -10.70
C GLU A 71 7.04 -7.75 -9.48
N VAL A 72 6.16 -6.76 -9.67
CA VAL A 72 5.35 -6.19 -8.58
C VAL A 72 4.44 -7.25 -7.98
N VAL A 73 3.79 -8.09 -8.80
CA VAL A 73 2.95 -9.19 -8.30
C VAL A 73 3.77 -10.19 -7.49
N LEU A 74 5.00 -10.51 -7.92
CA LEU A 74 5.89 -11.39 -7.16
C LEU A 74 6.29 -10.75 -5.82
N ALA A 75 6.66 -9.47 -5.82
CA ALA A 75 7.02 -8.76 -4.61
C ALA A 75 5.84 -8.63 -3.63
N LEU A 76 4.62 -8.38 -4.12
CA LEU A 76 3.42 -8.33 -3.29
C LEU A 76 3.06 -9.69 -2.68
N ARG A 77 3.34 -10.81 -3.37
CA ARG A 77 3.20 -12.15 -2.77
C ARG A 77 4.14 -12.35 -1.60
N ASP A 78 5.39 -11.89 -1.73
CA ASP A 78 6.37 -11.97 -0.67
C ASP A 78 5.97 -11.08 0.52
N LEU A 79 5.52 -9.85 0.27
CA LEU A 79 4.98 -8.95 1.31
C LEU A 79 3.77 -9.56 2.00
N LYS A 80 2.84 -10.18 1.27
CA LYS A 80 1.69 -10.89 1.85
C LYS A 80 2.16 -12.06 2.71
N PHE A 81 3.12 -12.83 2.23
CA PHE A 81 3.66 -13.99 2.95
C PHE A 81 4.36 -13.59 4.26
N ARG A 82 5.13 -12.49 4.25
CA ARG A 82 5.75 -11.91 5.45
C ARG A 82 4.73 -11.25 6.38
N GLY A 83 3.52 -11.00 5.89
CA GLY A 83 2.51 -10.25 6.60
C GLY A 83 2.81 -8.76 6.63
N ASP A 84 3.51 -8.19 5.66
CA ASP A 84 3.68 -6.74 5.55
C ASP A 84 2.40 -6.07 4.99
N ILE A 85 1.60 -6.82 4.24
CA ILE A 85 0.28 -6.42 3.73
C ILE A 85 -0.77 -7.48 4.05
N LYS A 86 -2.05 -7.12 4.02
CA LYS A 86 -3.17 -8.04 4.30
C LYS A 86 -3.52 -8.88 3.07
N ASP A 87 -3.72 -8.23 1.93
CA ASP A 87 -3.99 -8.91 0.66
C ASP A 87 -3.72 -8.00 -0.55
N PHE A 88 -3.77 -8.54 -1.76
CA PHE A 88 -3.79 -7.74 -2.98
C PHE A 88 -4.58 -8.43 -4.10
N ASP A 89 -5.16 -7.61 -4.99
CA ASP A 89 -5.92 -8.07 -6.15
C ASP A 89 -5.53 -7.30 -7.41
N LEU A 90 -5.44 -8.00 -8.54
CA LEU A 90 -5.38 -7.37 -9.86
C LEU A 90 -6.78 -6.89 -10.24
N GLU A 91 -6.92 -5.65 -10.70
CA GLU A 91 -8.24 -5.17 -11.11
C GLU A 91 -8.74 -5.89 -12.37
N SER A 92 -9.95 -6.44 -12.30
CA SER A 92 -10.57 -7.23 -13.37
C SER A 92 -10.73 -6.46 -14.68
N GLY A 93 -10.99 -5.14 -14.61
CA GLY A 93 -11.11 -4.24 -15.76
C GLY A 93 -9.84 -3.46 -16.12
N ASN A 94 -8.81 -3.48 -15.26
CA ASN A 94 -7.56 -2.76 -15.46
C ASN A 94 -6.38 -3.60 -14.97
N ARG A 95 -5.87 -4.47 -15.85
CA ARG A 95 -4.74 -5.34 -15.53
C ARG A 95 -3.43 -4.60 -15.27
N GLY A 96 -3.40 -3.28 -15.45
CA GLY A 96 -2.27 -2.44 -15.08
C GLY A 96 -2.44 -1.71 -13.76
N ALA A 97 -3.45 -2.09 -12.97
CA ALA A 97 -3.63 -1.63 -11.61
C ALA A 97 -3.73 -2.81 -10.64
N VAL A 98 -3.12 -2.63 -9.47
CA VAL A 98 -3.17 -3.58 -8.36
C VAL A 98 -3.71 -2.87 -7.14
N LEU A 99 -4.78 -3.40 -6.54
CA LEU A 99 -5.29 -2.92 -5.27
C LEU A 99 -4.65 -3.73 -4.14
N VAL A 100 -3.94 -3.05 -3.24
CA VAL A 100 -3.29 -3.63 -2.08
C VAL A 100 -4.06 -3.21 -0.83
N ARG A 101 -4.41 -4.18 0.00
CA ARG A 101 -5.07 -3.98 1.29
C ARG A 101 -4.00 -3.97 2.37
N LEU A 102 -3.95 -2.87 3.11
CA LEU A 102 -2.98 -2.71 4.19
C LEU A 102 -3.50 -3.37 5.46
N LYS A 103 -2.61 -3.53 6.44
CA LYS A 103 -3.00 -4.02 7.76
C LYS A 103 -3.76 -2.93 8.50
N ASP A 104 -4.66 -3.39 9.36
CA ASP A 104 -5.37 -2.54 10.31
C ASP A 104 -4.39 -2.14 11.41
#